data_AF-A0A372M5W0-F1
#
_entry.id   AF-A0A372M5W0-F1
#
_cell.length_a   1.000
_cell.length_b   1.000
_cell.length_c   1.000
_cell.angle_alpha   90.00
_cell.angle_beta   90.00
_cell.angle_gamma   90.00
#
_symmetry.space_group_name_H-M   'P 1'
#
loop_
_entity.id
_entity.type
_entity.pdbx_description
1 polymer ?
#
loop_
_entity_poly.entity_id
_entity_poly.type
_entity_poly.pdbx_seq_one_letter_code
_entity_poly.pdbx_strand_id
1 'polypeptide(L)'
;MNDTGFVLVVGATGNQGGATARELLARGRDVHALVRDPDKPAARELKEQGAVLVRGDLNDPASLRTAMSGASGVFSVQALAYEPETLAAEVRQGKAVADAVLETGVPHLVYSSVGGAERGTGIDHFETKAEIERHIGALGLPATVLRPVFFMDNLLHYAEAGEERVLELPVDPARPMQLVASEDIGHFAADAFADPGHHRGRQIELAGDELTFPQIAEVYQRVTGTPTRLVPLPIEERMFEWFAEGGYRADIPALRALHPGLSTFEEFLTRRLRSAAG
;
A
#
# COMPACT_ATOMS: atom_id res chain seq x y z
N MET A 1 -21.32 19.04 7.83
CA MET A 1 -21.32 18.14 9.01
C MET A 1 -19.87 17.89 9.32
N ASN A 2 -19.40 18.28 10.51
CA ASN A 2 -17.99 18.15 10.85
C ASN A 2 -17.61 16.67 10.84
N ASP A 3 -16.54 16.35 10.12
CA ASP A 3 -16.03 15.01 9.87
C ASP A 3 -15.23 14.49 11.08
N THR A 4 -15.93 14.37 12.22
CA THR A 4 -15.37 14.13 13.57
C THR A 4 -15.41 12.67 14.02
N GLY A 5 -15.69 11.73 13.11
CA GLY A 5 -15.58 10.31 13.41
C GLY A 5 -14.15 9.81 13.29
N PHE A 6 -13.86 8.63 13.84
CA PHE A 6 -12.57 7.96 13.68
C PHE A 6 -12.41 7.36 12.27
N VAL A 7 -11.17 7.17 11.84
CA VAL A 7 -10.87 6.37 10.65
C VAL A 7 -10.54 4.94 11.09
N LEU A 8 -11.28 3.97 10.56
CA LEU A 8 -10.95 2.55 10.73
C LEU A 8 -9.87 2.15 9.73
N VAL A 9 -8.76 1.61 10.20
CA VAL A 9 -7.68 1.11 9.35
C VAL A 9 -7.67 -0.41 9.37
N VAL A 10 -8.04 -1.01 8.24
CA VAL A 10 -7.87 -2.44 7.98
C VAL A 10 -6.41 -2.71 7.62
N GLY A 11 -5.88 -3.85 8.05
CA GLY A 11 -4.48 -4.21 7.78
C GLY A 11 -3.47 -3.32 8.52
N ALA A 12 -3.89 -2.71 9.64
CA ALA A 12 -3.11 -1.73 10.39
C ALA A 12 -1.73 -2.23 10.84
N THR A 13 -1.56 -3.54 11.06
CA THR A 13 -0.26 -4.12 11.47
C THR A 13 0.67 -4.47 10.30
N GLY A 14 0.25 -4.21 9.05
CA GLY A 14 1.06 -4.41 7.85
C GLY A 14 1.71 -3.11 7.35
N ASN A 15 2.48 -3.17 6.27
CA ASN A 15 3.24 -2.01 5.76
C ASN A 15 2.34 -0.83 5.41
N GLN A 16 1.32 -1.05 4.57
CA GLN A 16 0.43 0.02 4.09
C GLN A 16 -0.52 0.54 5.18
N GLY A 17 -1.22 -0.38 5.87
CA GLY A 17 -2.13 0.00 6.94
C GLY A 17 -1.40 0.65 8.11
N GLY A 18 -0.22 0.17 8.48
CA GLY A 18 0.60 0.77 9.53
C GLY A 18 1.10 2.16 9.16
N ALA A 19 1.55 2.36 7.91
CA ALA A 19 1.90 3.68 7.41
C ALA A 19 0.71 4.64 7.44
N THR A 20 -0.46 4.19 7.00
CA THR A 20 -1.70 4.97 7.02
C THR A 20 -2.12 5.33 8.44
N ALA A 21 -2.10 4.37 9.37
CA ALA A 21 -2.46 4.60 10.77
C ALA A 21 -1.51 5.62 11.43
N ARG A 22 -0.19 5.46 11.24
CA ARG A 22 0.81 6.40 11.78
C ARG A 22 0.66 7.80 11.23
N GLU A 23 0.44 7.93 9.93
CA GLU A 23 0.25 9.23 9.30
C GLU A 23 -1.02 9.93 9.80
N LEU A 24 -2.14 9.20 9.88
CA LEU A 24 -3.39 9.72 10.42
C LEU A 24 -3.24 10.19 11.88
N LEU A 25 -2.58 9.40 12.72
CA LEU A 25 -2.28 9.77 14.10
C LEU A 25 -1.39 11.02 14.18
N ALA A 26 -0.36 11.10 13.34
CA ALA A 26 0.53 12.27 13.27
C ALA A 26 -0.21 13.56 12.88
N ARG A 27 -1.30 13.45 12.10
CA ARG A 27 -2.19 14.56 11.75
C ARG A 27 -3.31 14.81 12.78
N GLY A 28 -3.29 14.12 13.92
CA GLY A 28 -4.26 14.27 14.99
C GLY A 28 -5.65 13.70 14.67
N ARG A 29 -5.75 12.73 13.76
CA ARG A 29 -7.01 12.00 13.49
C ARG A 29 -7.18 10.86 14.50
N ASP A 30 -8.41 10.64 14.94
CA ASP A 30 -8.77 9.46 15.72
C ASP A 30 -8.67 8.22 14.83
N VAL A 31 -7.86 7.24 15.23
CA VAL A 31 -7.61 6.01 14.47
C VAL A 31 -8.06 4.79 15.26
N HIS A 32 -8.90 3.97 14.64
CA HIS A 32 -9.21 2.63 15.11
C HIS A 32 -8.47 1.62 14.22
N ALA A 33 -7.60 0.81 14.81
CA ALA A 33 -6.84 -0.21 14.09
C ALA A 33 -7.56 -1.56 14.20
N LEU A 34 -8.02 -2.10 13.06
CA LEU A 34 -8.61 -3.44 13.02
C LEU A 34 -7.51 -4.50 13.13
N VAL A 35 -7.54 -5.29 14.19
CA VAL A 35 -6.56 -6.34 14.47
C VAL A 35 -7.23 -7.66 14.79
N ARG A 36 -6.63 -8.77 14.35
CA ARG A 36 -7.09 -10.11 14.76
C ARG A 36 -6.64 -10.47 16.17
N ASP A 37 -5.42 -10.05 16.49
CA ASP A 37 -4.73 -10.29 17.75
C ASP A 37 -4.13 -8.97 18.27
N PRO A 38 -4.70 -8.38 19.33
CA PRO A 38 -4.25 -7.11 19.89
C PRO A 38 -2.93 -7.23 20.68
N ASP A 39 -2.46 -8.45 20.95
CA ASP A 39 -1.24 -8.68 21.74
C ASP A 39 0.03 -8.74 20.88
N LYS A 40 -0.10 -8.72 19.56
CA LYS A 40 1.06 -8.68 18.66
C LYS A 40 1.87 -7.39 18.83
N PRO A 41 3.21 -7.44 18.70
CA PRO A 41 4.07 -6.26 18.86
C PRO A 41 3.61 -5.04 18.05
N ALA A 42 3.33 -5.21 16.76
CA ALA A 42 2.88 -4.12 15.89
C ALA A 42 1.51 -3.52 16.31
N ALA A 43 0.62 -4.32 16.91
CA ALA A 43 -0.65 -3.80 17.43
C ALA A 43 -0.42 -3.00 18.71
N ARG A 44 0.46 -3.47 19.60
CA ARG A 44 0.83 -2.75 20.82
C ARG A 44 1.52 -1.41 20.51
N GLU A 45 2.41 -1.40 19.53
CA GLU A 45 3.08 -0.17 19.07
C GLU A 45 2.07 0.88 18.59
N LEU A 46 1.10 0.49 17.75
CA LEU A 46 0.04 1.41 17.31
C LEU A 46 -0.79 1.94 18.47
N LYS A 47 -1.08 1.10 19.47
CA LYS A 47 -1.80 1.51 20.67
C LYS A 47 -0.99 2.53 21.49
N GLU A 48 0.31 2.32 21.63
CA GLU A 48 1.22 3.26 22.32
C GLU A 48 1.30 4.61 21.59
N GLN A 49 1.14 4.60 20.26
CA GLN A 49 1.06 5.81 19.43
C GLN A 49 -0.32 6.49 19.44
N GLY A 50 -1.31 5.92 20.14
CA GLY A 50 -2.64 6.52 20.34
C GLY A 50 -3.78 5.88 19.56
N ALA A 51 -3.54 4.82 18.78
CA ALA A 51 -4.63 4.10 18.12
C ALA A 51 -5.49 3.31 19.12
N VAL A 52 -6.81 3.27 18.86
CA VAL A 52 -7.71 2.33 19.52
C VAL A 52 -7.65 0.99 18.79
N LEU A 53 -7.30 -0.09 19.49
CA LEU A 53 -7.33 -1.42 18.89
C LEU A 53 -8.74 -1.97 18.90
N VAL A 54 -9.25 -2.35 17.73
CA VAL A 54 -10.55 -3.00 17.56
C VAL A 54 -10.31 -4.42 17.06
N ARG A 55 -10.81 -5.41 17.82
CA ARG A 55 -10.70 -6.80 17.40
C ARG A 55 -11.70 -7.10 16.30
N GLY A 56 -11.25 -7.67 15.19
CA GLY A 56 -12.13 -8.17 14.13
C GLY A 56 -11.40 -9.00 13.08
N ASP A 57 -12.18 -9.61 12.20
CA ASP A 57 -11.71 -10.52 11.15
C ASP A 57 -12.42 -10.17 9.83
N LEU A 58 -11.66 -10.11 8.73
CA LEU A 58 -12.20 -9.84 7.40
C LEU A 58 -13.13 -10.95 6.90
N ASN A 59 -13.08 -12.14 7.52
CA ASN A 59 -13.98 -13.25 7.23
C ASN A 59 -15.22 -13.28 8.14
N ASP A 60 -15.36 -12.32 9.08
CA ASP A 60 -16.53 -12.16 9.93
C ASP A 60 -17.21 -10.80 9.65
N PRO A 61 -18.25 -10.79 8.79
CA PRO A 61 -18.99 -9.57 8.46
C PRO A 61 -19.59 -8.83 9.67
N ALA A 62 -19.96 -9.56 10.74
CA ALA A 62 -20.50 -8.92 11.94
C ALA A 62 -19.43 -8.13 12.69
N SER A 63 -18.20 -8.65 12.72
CA SER A 63 -17.06 -7.93 13.28
C SER A 63 -16.73 -6.66 12.48
N LEU A 64 -16.83 -6.71 11.14
CA LEU A 64 -16.60 -5.54 10.28
C LEU A 64 -17.63 -4.44 10.51
N ARG A 65 -18.93 -4.78 10.52
CA ARG A 65 -20.00 -3.82 10.86
C ARG A 65 -19.79 -3.18 12.22
N THR A 66 -19.43 -3.99 13.22
CA THR A 66 -19.18 -3.50 14.58
C THR A 66 -18.00 -2.53 14.61
N ALA A 67 -16.91 -2.86 13.91
CA ALA A 67 -15.73 -2.01 13.84
C ALA A 67 -15.95 -0.70 13.07
N MET A 68 -16.85 -0.69 12.09
CA MET A 68 -17.15 0.48 11.24
C MET A 68 -18.23 1.40 11.84
N SER A 69 -18.95 0.96 12.88
CA SER A 69 -20.02 1.75 13.49
C SER A 69 -19.48 3.08 14.03
N GLY A 70 -19.94 4.20 13.46
CA GLY A 70 -19.50 5.56 13.81
C GLY A 70 -18.20 6.01 13.15
N ALA A 71 -17.63 5.24 12.22
CA ALA A 71 -16.44 5.64 11.49
C ALA A 71 -16.75 6.76 10.48
N SER A 72 -15.84 7.73 10.37
CA SER A 72 -15.85 8.75 9.30
C SER A 72 -15.19 8.26 8.02
N GLY A 73 -14.33 7.25 8.12
CA GLY A 73 -13.66 6.68 6.96
C GLY A 73 -13.12 5.28 7.24
N VAL A 74 -12.91 4.53 6.17
CA VAL A 74 -12.27 3.21 6.23
C VAL A 74 -11.11 3.19 5.25
N PHE A 75 -9.90 2.88 5.73
CA PHE A 75 -8.80 2.45 4.87
C PHE A 75 -8.85 0.92 4.73
N SER A 76 -8.89 0.43 3.50
CA SER A 76 -9.04 -0.99 3.16
C SER A 76 -7.83 -1.49 2.39
N VAL A 77 -7.20 -2.55 2.91
CA VAL A 77 -6.14 -3.31 2.24
C VAL A 77 -6.23 -4.76 2.67
N GLN A 78 -6.07 -5.69 1.74
CA GLN A 78 -6.00 -7.13 2.01
C GLN A 78 -4.56 -7.62 1.95
N ALA A 79 -4.30 -8.80 2.52
CA ALA A 79 -3.00 -9.43 2.39
C ALA A 79 -2.75 -9.84 0.93
N LEU A 80 -1.50 -9.74 0.48
CA LEU A 80 -1.09 -10.22 -0.83
C LEU A 80 -1.32 -11.73 -0.94
N ALA A 81 -1.89 -12.16 -2.05
CA ALA A 81 -2.29 -13.53 -2.32
C ALA A 81 -1.67 -14.03 -3.64
N TYR A 82 -1.36 -15.32 -3.69
CA TYR A 82 -0.75 -15.97 -4.86
C TYR A 82 -1.41 -17.31 -5.17
N GLU A 83 -1.85 -18.02 -4.13
CA GLU A 83 -2.52 -19.32 -4.29
C GLU A 83 -4.01 -19.13 -4.56
N PRO A 84 -4.65 -20.02 -5.35
CA PRO A 84 -6.07 -19.89 -5.72
C PRO A 84 -7.02 -19.64 -4.54
N GLU A 85 -6.85 -20.36 -3.42
CA GLU A 85 -7.69 -20.17 -2.23
C GLU A 85 -7.46 -18.81 -1.58
N THR A 86 -6.21 -18.33 -1.55
CA THR A 86 -5.88 -17.01 -0.99
C THR A 86 -6.34 -15.87 -1.89
N LEU A 87 -6.29 -16.04 -3.22
CA LEU A 87 -6.82 -15.08 -4.19
C LEU A 87 -8.35 -14.96 -4.05
N ALA A 88 -9.03 -16.10 -3.93
CA ALA A 88 -10.46 -16.12 -3.67
C ALA A 88 -10.80 -15.48 -2.31
N ALA A 89 -9.98 -15.73 -1.28
CA ALA A 89 -10.15 -15.10 0.03
C ALA A 89 -9.95 -13.58 -0.03
N GLU A 90 -8.96 -13.08 -0.79
CA GLU A 90 -8.74 -11.65 -0.99
C GLU A 90 -9.99 -10.97 -1.57
N VAL A 91 -10.55 -11.53 -2.65
CA VAL A 91 -11.78 -11.01 -3.27
C VAL A 91 -12.94 -11.01 -2.28
N ARG A 92 -13.16 -12.13 -1.57
CA ARG A 92 -14.22 -12.23 -0.55
C ARG A 92 -14.07 -11.17 0.53
N GLN A 93 -12.85 -10.98 1.05
CA GLN A 93 -12.56 -10.03 2.12
C GLN A 93 -12.69 -8.57 1.66
N GLY A 94 -12.18 -8.23 0.48
CA GLY A 94 -12.31 -6.89 -0.09
C GLY A 94 -13.77 -6.51 -0.32
N LYS A 95 -14.58 -7.43 -0.87
CA LYS A 95 -16.02 -7.22 -1.03
C LYS A 95 -16.74 -7.10 0.32
N ALA A 96 -16.41 -7.94 1.30
CA ALA A 96 -17.01 -7.87 2.63
C ALA A 96 -16.74 -6.52 3.32
N VAL A 97 -15.56 -5.92 3.14
CA VAL A 97 -15.27 -4.57 3.64
C VAL A 97 -16.13 -3.52 2.92
N ALA A 98 -16.25 -3.60 1.60
CA ALA A 98 -17.08 -2.68 0.82
C ALA A 98 -18.58 -2.79 1.19
N ASP A 99 -19.08 -4.01 1.35
CA ASP A 99 -20.46 -4.26 1.79
C ASP A 99 -20.69 -3.69 3.19
N ALA A 100 -19.77 -3.90 4.13
CA ALA A 100 -19.87 -3.35 5.48
C ALA A 100 -19.85 -1.81 5.49
N VAL A 101 -19.06 -1.17 4.61
CA VAL A 101 -19.06 0.29 4.41
C VAL A 101 -20.44 0.77 3.95
N LEU A 102 -21.06 0.09 2.99
CA LEU A 102 -22.42 0.41 2.53
C LEU A 102 -23.44 0.26 3.66
N GLU A 103 -23.42 -0.88 4.36
CA GLU A 103 -24.36 -1.23 5.43
C GLU A 103 -24.30 -0.27 6.62
N THR A 104 -23.10 0.23 6.94
CA THR A 104 -22.87 1.14 8.09
C THR A 104 -22.94 2.62 7.71
N GLY A 105 -23.04 2.93 6.41
CA GLY A 105 -23.12 4.31 5.92
C GLY A 105 -21.83 5.11 6.12
N VAL A 106 -20.67 4.45 6.16
CA VAL A 106 -19.37 5.13 6.25
C VAL A 106 -19.19 6.07 5.06
N PRO A 107 -18.89 7.35 5.27
CA PRO A 107 -18.99 8.35 4.21
C PRO A 107 -17.79 8.38 3.26
N HIS A 108 -16.69 7.65 3.54
CA HIS A 108 -15.55 7.55 2.65
C HIS A 108 -14.79 6.23 2.81
N LEU A 109 -14.60 5.51 1.71
CA LEU A 109 -13.68 4.38 1.60
C LEU A 109 -12.40 4.79 0.88
N VAL A 110 -11.23 4.56 1.47
CA VAL A 110 -9.95 4.59 0.76
C VAL A 110 -9.51 3.14 0.56
N TYR A 111 -9.45 2.68 -0.68
CA TYR A 111 -9.08 1.31 -1.02
C TYR A 111 -7.69 1.26 -1.64
N SER A 112 -6.80 0.43 -1.10
CA SER A 112 -5.52 0.13 -1.71
C SER A 112 -5.62 -1.06 -2.67
N SER A 113 -5.53 -0.74 -3.95
CA SER A 113 -5.49 -1.65 -5.09
C SER A 113 -4.03 -1.82 -5.55
N VAL A 114 -3.76 -1.73 -6.85
CA VAL A 114 -2.42 -1.83 -7.46
C VAL A 114 -2.38 -1.10 -8.80
N GLY A 115 -1.22 -0.53 -9.14
CA GLY A 115 -1.00 0.08 -10.45
C GLY A 115 -1.30 -0.88 -11.59
N GLY A 116 -2.19 -0.50 -12.51
CA GLY A 116 -2.59 -1.31 -13.65
C GLY A 116 -3.73 -2.29 -13.44
N ALA A 117 -4.36 -2.32 -12.27
CA ALA A 117 -5.56 -3.13 -12.04
C ALA A 117 -6.66 -2.90 -13.11
N GLU A 118 -6.79 -1.69 -13.64
CA GLU A 118 -7.78 -1.35 -14.67
C GLU A 118 -7.41 -1.80 -16.10
N ARG A 119 -6.22 -2.38 -16.30
CA ARG A 119 -5.63 -2.61 -17.63
C ARG A 119 -5.73 -4.05 -18.12
N GLY A 120 -6.35 -4.95 -17.36
CA GLY A 120 -6.47 -6.38 -17.73
C GLY A 120 -5.10 -7.02 -17.92
N THR A 121 -4.26 -6.97 -16.90
CA THR A 121 -2.85 -7.37 -16.97
C THR A 121 -2.66 -8.87 -17.11
N GLY A 122 -3.66 -9.65 -16.71
CA GLY A 122 -3.59 -11.11 -16.62
C GLY A 122 -2.74 -11.59 -15.43
N ILE A 123 -2.39 -10.70 -14.50
CA ILE A 123 -1.68 -11.02 -13.26
C ILE A 123 -2.73 -11.29 -12.19
N ASP A 124 -2.82 -12.53 -11.71
CA ASP A 124 -3.93 -12.98 -10.86
C ASP A 124 -4.25 -12.05 -9.68
N HIS A 125 -3.23 -11.63 -8.91
CA HIS A 125 -3.41 -10.76 -7.75
C HIS A 125 -3.65 -9.26 -8.09
N PHE A 126 -3.53 -8.87 -9.35
CA PHE A 126 -4.01 -7.57 -9.85
C PHE A 126 -5.48 -7.69 -10.25
N GLU A 127 -5.86 -8.80 -10.87
CA GLU A 127 -7.25 -9.06 -11.29
C GLU A 127 -8.20 -9.18 -10.08
N THR A 128 -7.74 -9.75 -8.96
CA THR A 128 -8.51 -9.76 -7.70
C THR A 128 -8.83 -8.34 -7.22
N LYS A 129 -7.86 -7.43 -7.25
CA LYS A 129 -8.02 -6.03 -6.89
C LYS A 129 -8.93 -5.29 -7.87
N ALA A 130 -8.78 -5.54 -9.17
CA ALA A 130 -9.67 -5.02 -10.19
C ALA A 130 -11.13 -5.47 -9.97
N GLU A 131 -11.33 -6.72 -9.53
CA GLU A 131 -12.65 -7.22 -9.16
C GLU A 131 -13.24 -6.51 -7.93
N ILE A 132 -12.43 -6.25 -6.91
CA ILE A 132 -12.85 -5.49 -5.73
C ILE A 132 -13.19 -4.04 -6.10
N GLU A 133 -12.38 -3.39 -6.95
CA GLU A 133 -12.68 -2.04 -7.46
C GLU A 133 -14.01 -1.99 -8.22
N ARG A 134 -14.29 -2.98 -9.09
CA ARG A 134 -15.57 -3.09 -9.79
C ARG A 134 -16.74 -3.24 -8.82
N HIS A 135 -16.57 -4.02 -7.76
CA HIS A 135 -17.59 -4.19 -6.72
C HIS A 135 -17.86 -2.88 -5.97
N ILE A 136 -16.81 -2.17 -5.54
CA ILE A 136 -16.91 -0.85 -4.89
C ILE A 136 -17.68 0.13 -5.80
N GLY A 137 -17.37 0.15 -7.09
CA GLY A 137 -18.07 0.98 -8.09
C GLY A 137 -19.54 0.58 -8.27
N ALA A 138 -19.84 -0.71 -8.31
CA ALA A 138 -21.21 -1.23 -8.45
C ALA A 138 -22.11 -0.88 -7.25
N LEU A 139 -21.53 -0.82 -6.04
CA LEU A 139 -22.22 -0.36 -4.84
C LEU A 139 -22.42 1.17 -4.79
N GLY A 140 -21.77 1.93 -5.68
CA GLY A 140 -21.84 3.39 -5.70
C GLY A 140 -21.18 4.06 -4.49
N LEU A 141 -20.18 3.40 -3.89
CA LEU A 141 -19.52 3.91 -2.69
C LEU A 141 -18.74 5.20 -2.97
N PRO A 142 -18.75 6.17 -2.04
CA PRO A 142 -17.87 7.34 -2.10
C PRO A 142 -16.42 6.92 -1.81
N ALA A 143 -15.73 6.37 -2.80
CA ALA A 143 -14.42 5.76 -2.64
C ALA A 143 -13.29 6.53 -3.33
N THR A 144 -12.10 6.49 -2.76
CA THR A 144 -10.84 6.81 -3.42
C THR A 144 -10.04 5.52 -3.58
N VAL A 145 -9.57 5.22 -4.77
CA VAL A 145 -8.72 4.06 -5.02
C VAL A 145 -7.27 4.54 -5.16
N LEU A 146 -6.39 3.99 -4.32
CA LEU A 146 -4.96 4.15 -4.43
C LEU A 146 -4.39 2.91 -5.11
N ARG A 147 -3.60 3.10 -6.15
CA ARG A 147 -3.02 2.04 -6.97
C ARG A 147 -1.49 2.12 -6.85
N PRO A 148 -0.91 1.64 -5.75
CA PRO A 148 0.53 1.71 -5.56
C PRO A 148 1.26 0.82 -6.57
N VAL A 149 2.45 1.27 -6.98
CA VAL A 149 3.37 0.55 -7.87
C VAL A 149 4.25 -0.43 -7.08
N PHE A 150 5.44 -0.80 -7.57
CA PHE A 150 6.37 -1.67 -6.85
C PHE A 150 6.88 -1.03 -5.54
N PHE A 151 6.90 -1.78 -4.44
CA PHE A 151 7.21 -1.19 -3.13
C PHE A 151 8.72 -1.09 -2.94
N MET A 152 9.20 0.08 -2.55
CA MET A 152 10.58 0.28 -2.09
C MET A 152 10.90 -0.62 -0.89
N ASP A 153 9.90 -0.85 -0.01
CA ASP A 153 10.02 -1.75 1.14
C ASP A 153 10.42 -3.18 0.75
N ASN A 154 10.05 -3.67 -0.43
CA ASN A 154 10.43 -5.01 -0.90
C ASN A 154 11.94 -5.11 -1.15
N LEU A 155 12.59 -4.01 -1.51
CA LEU A 155 14.03 -3.98 -1.77
C LEU A 155 14.85 -4.05 -0.48
N LEU A 156 14.26 -3.70 0.68
CA LEU A 156 14.94 -3.84 1.97
C LEU A 156 15.35 -5.28 2.29
N HIS A 157 14.76 -6.28 1.61
CA HIS A 157 15.22 -7.66 1.69
C HIS A 157 16.71 -7.82 1.32
N TYR A 158 17.22 -6.99 0.40
CA TYR A 158 18.63 -6.97 0.00
C TYR A 158 19.49 -6.06 0.89
N ALA A 159 18.95 -5.49 1.97
CA ALA A 159 19.71 -4.55 2.81
C ALA A 159 20.93 -5.22 3.46
N GLU A 160 20.78 -6.46 3.91
CA GLU A 160 21.87 -7.25 4.46
C GLU A 160 22.82 -7.69 3.34
N ALA A 161 24.12 -7.50 3.54
CA ALA A 161 25.15 -7.89 2.59
C ALA A 161 26.46 -8.23 3.32
N GLY A 162 27.24 -9.14 2.72
CA GLY A 162 28.62 -9.40 3.12
C GLY A 162 29.56 -8.38 2.48
N GLU A 163 30.60 -8.86 1.80
CA GLU A 163 31.54 -7.99 1.05
C GLU A 163 30.91 -7.35 -0.20
N GLU A 164 29.91 -8.02 -0.80
CA GLU A 164 29.15 -7.56 -1.97
C GLU A 164 27.65 -7.83 -1.74
N ARG A 165 26.80 -6.96 -2.31
CA ARG A 165 25.35 -7.14 -2.42
C ARG A 165 24.97 -7.53 -3.84
N VAL A 166 24.19 -8.60 -3.98
CA VAL A 166 23.71 -9.08 -5.28
C VAL A 166 22.19 -9.02 -5.31
N LEU A 167 21.65 -8.25 -6.26
CA LEU A 167 20.22 -8.18 -6.52
C LEU A 167 19.87 -9.21 -7.59
N GLU A 168 19.37 -10.38 -7.19
CA GLU A 168 18.96 -11.45 -8.11
C GLU A 168 17.44 -11.37 -8.36
N LEU A 169 17.04 -10.95 -9.56
CA LEU A 169 15.64 -10.71 -9.91
C LEU A 169 15.34 -11.00 -11.38
N PRO A 170 14.14 -11.54 -11.71
CA PRO A 170 13.73 -11.81 -13.09
C PRO A 170 13.24 -10.53 -13.77
N VAL A 171 14.17 -9.62 -14.11
CA VAL A 171 13.85 -8.28 -14.64
C VAL A 171 14.65 -7.97 -15.90
N ASP A 172 14.07 -7.17 -16.80
CA ASP A 172 14.82 -6.58 -17.91
C ASP A 172 15.66 -5.40 -17.36
N PRO A 173 17.02 -5.48 -17.41
CA PRO A 173 17.87 -4.42 -16.87
C PRO A 173 17.71 -3.06 -17.55
N ALA A 174 17.18 -3.02 -18.78
CA ALA A 174 16.98 -1.79 -19.53
C ALA A 174 15.64 -1.11 -19.23
N ARG A 175 14.72 -1.79 -18.54
CA ARG A 175 13.38 -1.28 -18.26
C ARG A 175 13.33 -0.62 -16.88
N PRO A 176 12.88 0.65 -16.80
CA PRO A 176 12.69 1.29 -15.52
C PRO A 176 11.48 0.70 -14.79
N MET A 177 11.56 0.68 -13.46
CA MET A 177 10.51 0.29 -12.54
C MET A 177 10.06 1.51 -11.75
N GLN A 178 8.75 1.78 -11.74
CA GLN A 178 8.19 2.75 -10.81
C GLN A 178 8.13 2.17 -9.41
N LEU A 179 8.58 2.97 -8.43
CA LEU A 179 8.74 2.58 -7.03
C LEU A 179 7.92 3.49 -6.12
N VAL A 180 7.37 2.96 -5.03
CA VAL A 180 6.68 3.74 -3.99
C VAL A 180 7.04 3.25 -2.59
N ALA A 181 7.24 4.18 -1.65
CA ALA A 181 7.40 3.83 -0.25
C ALA A 181 6.03 3.65 0.42
N SER A 182 5.91 2.68 1.34
CA SER A 182 4.65 2.46 2.08
C SER A 182 4.21 3.71 2.86
N GLU A 183 5.15 4.51 3.36
CA GLU A 183 4.87 5.80 3.99
C GLU A 183 4.15 6.78 3.08
N ASP A 184 4.51 6.84 1.79
CA ASP A 184 3.85 7.75 0.85
C ASP A 184 2.42 7.27 0.52
N ILE A 185 2.18 5.95 0.51
CA ILE A 185 0.81 5.41 0.44
C ILE A 185 -0.02 5.89 1.64
N GLY A 186 0.56 5.85 2.84
CA GLY A 186 -0.05 6.37 4.06
C GLY A 186 -0.36 7.87 3.97
N HIS A 187 0.55 8.66 3.40
CA HIS A 187 0.36 10.09 3.14
C HIS A 187 -0.85 10.34 2.23
N PHE A 188 -0.89 9.70 1.05
CA PHE A 188 -2.01 9.87 0.12
C PHE A 188 -3.34 9.36 0.68
N ALA A 189 -3.32 8.31 1.51
CA ALA A 189 -4.52 7.85 2.20
C ALA A 189 -5.03 8.89 3.21
N ALA A 190 -4.12 9.50 3.98
CA ALA A 190 -4.47 10.56 4.92
C ALA A 190 -4.95 11.84 4.20
N ASP A 191 -4.36 12.21 3.06
CA ASP A 191 -4.83 13.32 2.22
C ASP A 191 -6.26 13.07 1.72
N ALA A 192 -6.55 11.84 1.30
CA ALA A 192 -7.88 11.47 0.83
C ALA A 192 -8.95 11.68 1.91
N PHE A 193 -8.66 11.35 3.18
CA PHE A 193 -9.58 11.61 4.29
C PHE A 193 -9.62 13.08 4.72
N ALA A 194 -8.55 13.84 4.50
CA ALA A 194 -8.49 15.27 4.88
C ALA A 194 -9.24 16.17 3.89
N ASP A 195 -9.23 15.84 2.59
CA ASP A 195 -9.99 16.53 1.54
C ASP A 195 -10.86 15.54 0.74
N PRO A 196 -11.93 15.01 1.36
CA PRO A 196 -12.79 14.03 0.71
C PRO A 196 -13.47 14.60 -0.55
N GLY A 197 -13.70 15.91 -0.61
CA GLY A 197 -14.31 16.57 -1.77
C GLY A 197 -13.42 16.51 -3.02
N HIS A 198 -12.10 16.60 -2.84
CA HIS A 198 -11.14 16.46 -3.92
C HIS A 198 -10.90 15.01 -4.33
N HIS A 199 -10.91 14.07 -3.36
CA HIS A 199 -10.42 12.71 -3.57
C HIS A 199 -11.50 11.65 -3.86
N ARG A 200 -12.75 11.82 -3.44
CA ARG A 200 -13.83 10.84 -3.72
C ARG A 200 -14.04 10.68 -5.22
N GLY A 201 -14.21 9.44 -5.66
CA GLY A 201 -14.34 9.05 -7.06
C GLY A 201 -13.02 8.99 -7.84
N ARG A 202 -11.88 9.37 -7.24
CA ARG A 202 -10.58 9.31 -7.90
C ARG A 202 -9.93 7.94 -7.78
N GLN A 203 -9.19 7.59 -8.82
CA GLN A 203 -8.30 6.45 -8.90
C GLN A 203 -6.91 6.99 -9.18
N ILE A 204 -5.93 6.69 -8.32
CA ILE A 204 -4.62 7.35 -8.34
C ILE A 204 -3.54 6.29 -8.33
N GLU A 205 -2.79 6.15 -9.42
CA GLU A 205 -1.58 5.32 -9.47
C GLU A 205 -0.44 6.06 -8.74
N LEU A 206 0.21 5.40 -7.77
CA LEU A 206 1.16 6.05 -6.84
C LEU A 206 2.58 5.55 -7.07
N ALA A 207 3.48 6.44 -7.47
CA ALA A 207 4.92 6.22 -7.55
C ALA A 207 5.67 7.46 -7.04
N GLY A 208 6.79 7.25 -6.35
CA GLY A 208 7.69 8.30 -5.89
C GLY A 208 9.00 8.40 -6.67
N ASP A 209 9.41 7.30 -7.31
CA ASP A 209 10.63 7.22 -8.12
C ASP A 209 10.45 6.28 -9.31
N GLU A 210 11.34 6.35 -10.29
CA GLU A 210 11.38 5.49 -11.46
C GLU A 210 12.83 5.19 -11.86
N LEU A 211 13.27 3.95 -11.64
CA LEU A 211 14.67 3.54 -11.80
C LEU A 211 14.77 2.16 -12.44
N THR A 212 15.80 1.95 -13.26
CA THR A 212 16.20 0.59 -13.66
C THR A 212 16.85 -0.14 -12.48
N PHE A 213 16.84 -1.48 -12.49
CA PHE A 213 17.49 -2.26 -11.43
C PHE A 213 19.02 -2.06 -11.32
N PRO A 214 19.77 -1.81 -12.40
CA PRO A 214 21.15 -1.34 -12.29
C PRO A 214 21.28 -0.01 -11.55
N GLN A 215 20.39 0.97 -11.80
CA GLN A 215 20.37 2.24 -11.06
C GLN A 215 20.00 2.05 -9.59
N ILE A 216 19.07 1.13 -9.27
CA ILE A 216 18.77 0.73 -7.90
C ILE A 216 20.03 0.18 -7.21
N ALA A 217 20.80 -0.69 -7.87
CA ALA A 217 22.07 -1.19 -7.36
C ALA A 217 23.10 -0.06 -7.12
N GLU A 218 23.20 0.91 -8.03
CA GLU A 218 24.04 2.09 -7.84
C GLU A 218 23.62 2.93 -6.61
N VAL A 219 22.31 3.12 -6.39
CA VAL A 219 21.80 3.82 -5.21
C VAL A 219 22.15 3.05 -3.92
N TYR A 220 21.97 1.73 -3.89
CA TYR A 220 22.43 0.91 -2.76
C TYR A 220 23.91 1.12 -2.45
N GLN A 221 24.76 1.03 -3.47
CA GLN A 221 26.19 1.22 -3.30
C GLN A 221 26.52 2.63 -2.78
N ARG A 222 25.83 3.67 -3.29
CA ARG A 222 26.01 5.06 -2.84
C ARG A 222 25.64 5.24 -1.37
N VAL A 223 24.53 4.64 -0.93
CA VAL A 223 23.99 4.79 0.43
C VAL A 223 24.75 3.94 1.45
N THR A 224 25.10 2.70 1.12
CA THR A 224 25.72 1.77 2.08
C THR A 224 27.24 1.67 1.99
N GLY A 225 27.84 2.15 0.89
CA GLY A 225 29.27 1.97 0.60
C GLY A 225 29.66 0.55 0.22
N THR A 226 28.71 -0.38 0.12
CA THR A 226 28.94 -1.79 -0.23
C THR A 226 28.80 -1.96 -1.74
N PRO A 227 29.78 -2.58 -2.43
CA PRO A 227 29.63 -2.95 -3.84
C PRO A 227 28.29 -3.66 -4.06
N THR A 228 27.51 -3.16 -5.01
CA THR A 228 26.18 -3.71 -5.30
C THR A 228 26.00 -3.89 -6.80
N ARG A 229 25.52 -5.06 -7.22
CA ARG A 229 25.22 -5.33 -8.64
C ARG A 229 23.92 -6.10 -8.82
N LEU A 230 23.34 -5.95 -10.00
CA LEU A 230 22.21 -6.76 -10.47
C LEU A 230 22.72 -8.04 -11.13
N VAL A 231 22.05 -9.16 -10.86
CA VAL A 231 22.08 -10.39 -11.66
C VAL A 231 20.67 -10.63 -12.18
N PRO A 232 20.39 -10.35 -13.47
CA PRO A 232 19.08 -10.64 -14.02
C PRO A 232 18.87 -12.14 -14.15
N LEU A 233 17.70 -12.61 -13.75
CA LEU A 233 17.23 -13.98 -13.94
C LEU A 233 16.27 -14.05 -15.15
N PRO A 234 16.02 -15.26 -15.70
CA PRO A 234 14.99 -15.43 -16.72
C PRO A 234 13.61 -14.97 -16.23
N ILE A 235 12.86 -14.31 -17.11
CA ILE A 235 11.48 -13.89 -16.85
C ILE A 235 10.55 -15.03 -17.21
N GLU A 236 9.89 -15.61 -16.20
CA GLU A 236 8.94 -16.73 -16.37
C GLU A 236 7.55 -16.40 -15.82
N GLU A 237 7.45 -15.43 -14.92
CA GLU A 237 6.21 -15.02 -14.28
C GLU A 237 5.55 -13.85 -15.03
N ARG A 238 4.23 -13.97 -15.24
CA ARG A 238 3.43 -12.97 -15.98
C ARG A 238 3.60 -11.54 -15.46
N MET A 239 3.78 -11.36 -14.15
CA MET A 239 3.98 -10.04 -13.55
C MET A 239 5.26 -9.37 -14.05
N PHE A 240 6.37 -10.10 -14.10
CA PHE A 240 7.65 -9.55 -14.56
C PHE A 240 7.68 -9.37 -16.08
N GLU A 241 6.98 -10.21 -16.84
CA GLU A 241 6.73 -9.97 -18.27
C GLU A 241 5.99 -8.65 -18.49
N TRP A 242 4.91 -8.41 -17.72
CA TRP A 242 4.12 -7.20 -17.81
C TRP A 242 4.94 -5.95 -17.46
N PHE A 243 5.84 -6.04 -16.47
CA PHE A 243 6.79 -4.98 -16.17
C PHE A 243 7.69 -4.66 -17.38
N ALA A 244 8.20 -5.68 -18.07
CA ALA A 244 9.04 -5.50 -19.26
C ALA A 244 8.27 -4.95 -20.48
N GLU A 245 6.96 -5.21 -20.57
CA GLU A 245 6.06 -4.71 -21.62
C GLU A 245 5.65 -3.24 -21.46
N GLY A 246 5.99 -2.60 -20.34
CA GLY A 246 5.74 -1.18 -20.08
C GLY A 246 5.10 -0.85 -18.74
N GLY A 247 4.67 -1.86 -17.97
CA GLY A 247 4.40 -1.77 -16.54
C GLY A 247 3.49 -0.61 -16.07
N TYR A 248 3.91 -0.02 -14.96
CA TYR A 248 3.22 1.06 -14.26
C TYR A 248 3.26 2.40 -15.00
N ARG A 249 2.30 3.29 -14.70
CA ARG A 249 2.11 4.57 -15.42
C ARG A 249 1.73 5.75 -14.52
N ALA A 250 2.18 5.77 -13.28
CA ALA A 250 1.96 6.91 -12.39
C ALA A 250 2.64 8.19 -12.91
N ASP A 251 1.99 9.33 -12.73
CA ASP A 251 2.52 10.66 -13.04
C ASP A 251 3.27 11.21 -11.81
N ILE A 252 4.56 10.85 -11.70
CA ILE A 252 5.40 11.24 -10.56
C ILE A 252 5.51 12.77 -10.40
N PRO A 253 5.71 13.58 -11.45
CA PRO A 253 5.69 15.04 -11.32
C PRO A 253 4.39 15.58 -10.72
N ALA A 254 3.22 15.08 -11.14
CA ALA A 254 1.94 15.49 -10.57
C ALA A 254 1.79 15.06 -9.11
N LEU A 255 2.19 13.82 -8.77
CA LEU A 255 2.18 13.33 -7.40
C LEU A 255 3.09 14.14 -6.49
N ARG A 256 4.28 14.51 -6.96
CA ARG A 256 5.24 15.34 -6.21
C ARG A 256 4.75 16.78 -6.02
N ALA A 257 3.95 17.30 -6.95
CA ALA A 257 3.30 18.60 -6.77
C ALA A 257 2.24 18.56 -5.65
N LEU A 258 1.56 17.42 -5.47
CA LEU A 258 0.60 17.21 -4.37
C LEU A 258 1.29 16.91 -3.04
N HIS A 259 2.35 16.11 -3.07
CA HIS A 259 3.17 15.73 -1.93
C HIS A 259 4.64 16.05 -2.20
N PRO A 260 5.12 17.28 -1.87
CA PRO A 260 6.51 17.66 -2.10
C PRO A 260 7.54 16.79 -1.37
N GLY A 261 7.12 16.06 -0.32
CA GLY A 261 7.95 15.12 0.43
C GLY A 261 7.93 13.69 -0.11
N LEU A 262 7.36 13.46 -1.30
CA LEU A 262 7.27 12.16 -1.96
C LEU A 262 8.66 11.54 -2.13
N SER A 263 8.86 10.37 -1.53
CA SER A 263 10.20 9.78 -1.38
C SER A 263 10.78 9.33 -2.72
N THR A 264 12.02 9.73 -3.00
CA THR A 264 12.87 8.98 -3.93
C THR A 264 13.39 7.70 -3.28
N PHE A 265 13.89 6.75 -4.08
CA PHE A 265 14.45 5.51 -3.55
C PHE A 265 15.68 5.76 -2.67
N GLU A 266 16.53 6.73 -3.04
CA GLU A 266 17.72 7.08 -2.26
C GLU A 266 17.36 7.67 -0.89
N GLU A 267 16.38 8.56 -0.82
CA GLU A 267 15.88 9.14 0.44
C GLU A 267 15.21 8.08 1.33
N PHE A 268 14.39 7.20 0.74
CA PHE A 268 13.78 6.08 1.44
C PHE A 268 14.85 5.19 2.06
N LEU A 269 15.82 4.73 1.25
CA LEU A 269 16.85 3.80 1.68
C LEU A 269 17.76 4.42 2.76
N THR A 270 18.15 5.68 2.58
CA THR A 270 18.95 6.43 3.55
C THR A 270 18.26 6.49 4.91
N ARG A 271 16.94 6.76 4.92
CA ARG A 271 16.15 6.84 6.15
C ARG A 271 16.07 5.48 6.85
N ARG A 272 15.72 4.43 6.11
CA ARG A 272 15.48 3.08 6.65
C ARG A 272 16.76 2.40 7.15
N LEU A 273 17.89 2.60 6.47
CA LEU A 273 19.16 1.99 6.87
C LEU A 273 19.90 2.76 7.97
N ARG A 274 19.72 4.09 8.07
CA ARG A 274 20.26 4.85 9.21
C ARG A 274 19.53 4.57 10.51
N SER A 275 18.21 4.35 10.46
CA SER A 275 17.42 3.96 11.64
C SER A 275 17.73 2.55 12.18
N ALA A 276 18.36 1.68 11.38
CA ALA A 276 18.75 0.33 11.80
C ALA A 276 20.14 0.28 12.45
N ALA A 277 20.93 1.36 12.36
CA ALA A 277 22.31 1.44 12.84
C ALA A 277 22.45 2.15 14.22
N GLY A 278 21.34 2.53 14.87
CA GLY A 278 21.31 3.16 16.19
C GLY A 278 20.32 2.46 17.10
#